data_AF-A0A365GX91-F1
#
_entry.id   AF-A0A365GX91-F1
#
_cell.length_a   1.000
_cell.length_b   1.000
_cell.length_c   1.000
_cell.angle_alpha   90.00
_cell.angle_beta   90.00
_cell.angle_gamma   90.00
#
_symmetry.space_group_name_H-M   'P 1'
#
loop_
_entity.id
_entity.type
_entity.pdbx_description
1 polymer ?
#
loop_
_entity_poly.entity_id
_entity_poly.type
_entity_poly.pdbx_seq_one_letter_code
_entity_poly.pdbx_strand_id
1 'polypeptide(L)'
;MAGAAEHADAAEIVARLEALAAGSAGQVRLGRAMTDDEMSAWPVGVPEEVRAFLRRAGGFTIGDGRHVFDFNLPDNHLPVANEYWPLQDASASWILHSDGSATTYYVDIDPESGAWGRIFSFWEEPYARLVAPGFLSWVGNLVMGVDSALEAARSTGTAVGPAFSDWLFNSDDSLSRHPSAGAEPLPVPVARTSGDTEIAEVAARLPDDAFLADLRAAVYPTEVPFADVLPIGETVTYSHFHGGGFLAATLVPDL
;
A
#
# COMPACT_ATOMS: atom_id res chain seq x y z
N MET A 1 -9.34 -19.58 -11.08
CA MET A 1 -9.12 -18.58 -12.14
C MET A 1 -8.94 -17.24 -11.46
N ALA A 2 -7.70 -16.84 -11.22
CA ALA A 2 -7.40 -15.46 -10.85
C ALA A 2 -7.82 -14.58 -12.05
N GLY A 3 -8.75 -13.64 -11.82
CA GLY A 3 -9.05 -12.63 -12.83
C GLY A 3 -7.75 -11.91 -13.15
N ALA A 4 -7.38 -11.85 -14.43
CA ALA A 4 -6.35 -10.94 -14.87
C ALA A 4 -6.76 -9.56 -14.34
N ALA A 5 -5.99 -9.04 -13.38
CA ALA A 5 -6.17 -7.66 -12.95
C ALA A 5 -6.01 -6.82 -14.22
N GLU A 6 -7.12 -6.27 -14.68
CA GLU A 6 -7.16 -5.36 -15.82
C GLU A 6 -6.12 -4.29 -15.53
N HIS A 7 -5.04 -4.27 -16.32
CA HIS A 7 -3.95 -3.35 -16.07
C HIS A 7 -4.52 -1.95 -16.22
N ALA A 8 -4.64 -1.24 -15.11
CA ALA A 8 -5.17 0.11 -15.13
C ALA A 8 -4.22 0.98 -15.97
N ASP A 9 -4.76 1.63 -17.00
CA ASP A 9 -3.96 2.41 -17.93
C ASP A 9 -3.52 3.72 -17.26
N ALA A 10 -2.19 3.87 -17.08
CA ALA A 10 -1.60 5.07 -16.51
C ALA A 10 -2.06 6.35 -17.22
N ALA A 11 -2.22 6.31 -18.56
CA ALA A 11 -2.66 7.48 -19.33
C ALA A 11 -4.09 7.89 -18.98
N GLU A 12 -4.99 6.91 -18.79
CA GLU A 12 -6.38 7.14 -18.40
C GLU A 12 -6.47 7.70 -16.97
N ILE A 13 -5.75 7.07 -16.02
CA ILE A 13 -5.72 7.51 -14.62
C ILE A 13 -5.26 8.96 -14.53
N VAL A 14 -4.15 9.31 -15.21
CA VAL A 14 -3.64 10.68 -15.20
C VAL A 14 -4.62 11.64 -15.86
N ALA A 15 -5.17 11.30 -17.03
CA ALA A 15 -6.11 12.19 -17.72
C ALA A 15 -7.34 12.49 -16.85
N ARG A 16 -7.85 11.49 -16.13
CA ARG A 16 -8.93 11.66 -15.16
C ARG A 16 -8.52 12.55 -14.00
N LEU A 17 -7.37 12.29 -13.39
CA LEU A 17 -6.86 13.08 -12.27
C LEU A 17 -6.62 14.56 -12.65
N GLU A 18 -6.06 14.83 -13.83
CA GLU A 18 -5.90 16.17 -14.38
C GLU A 18 -7.25 16.87 -14.62
N ALA A 19 -8.24 16.16 -15.17
CA ALA A 19 -9.58 16.70 -15.37
C ALA A 19 -10.25 17.07 -14.04
N LEU A 20 -10.12 16.20 -13.03
CA LEU A 20 -10.62 16.48 -11.67
C LEU A 20 -9.92 17.70 -11.07
N ALA A 21 -8.59 17.79 -11.17
CA ALA A 21 -7.84 18.95 -10.70
C ALA A 21 -8.31 20.25 -11.36
N ALA A 22 -8.45 20.28 -12.69
CA ALA A 22 -8.92 21.44 -13.44
C ALA A 22 -10.37 21.84 -13.09
N GLY A 23 -11.24 20.87 -12.83
CA GLY A 23 -12.66 21.08 -12.51
C GLY A 23 -12.96 21.38 -11.03
N SER A 24 -11.98 21.22 -10.13
CA SER A 24 -12.21 21.22 -8.68
C SER A 24 -12.19 22.60 -8.00
N ALA A 25 -11.98 23.70 -8.74
CA ALA A 25 -11.74 25.03 -8.18
C ALA A 25 -10.62 25.04 -7.10
N GLY A 26 -9.57 24.21 -7.29
CA GLY A 26 -8.41 24.12 -6.41
C GLY A 26 -8.58 23.16 -5.22
N GLN A 27 -9.72 22.46 -5.10
CA GLN A 27 -9.90 21.42 -4.10
C GLN A 27 -9.05 20.17 -4.37
N VAL A 28 -8.63 19.97 -5.61
CA VAL A 28 -7.69 18.90 -6.00
C VAL A 28 -6.50 19.57 -6.67
N ARG A 29 -5.30 19.28 -6.16
CA ARG A 29 -4.04 19.85 -6.67
C ARG A 29 -3.07 18.73 -7.00
N LEU A 30 -2.50 18.77 -8.19
CA LEU A 30 -1.47 17.80 -8.58
C LEU A 30 -0.13 18.18 -7.95
N GLY A 31 0.59 17.15 -7.53
CA GLY A 31 2.00 17.26 -7.17
C GLY A 31 2.87 17.54 -8.40
N ARG A 32 4.12 17.94 -8.15
CA ARG A 32 5.09 18.20 -9.21
C ARG A 32 5.34 16.93 -10.02
N ALA A 33 5.33 17.05 -11.35
CA ALA A 33 5.78 15.98 -12.23
C ALA A 33 7.26 15.61 -11.97
N MET A 34 7.60 14.34 -12.16
CA MET A 34 8.95 13.81 -12.00
C MET A 34 9.67 13.66 -13.33
N THR A 35 10.97 13.92 -13.34
CA THR A 35 11.82 13.66 -14.51
C THR A 35 12.30 12.21 -14.53
N ASP A 36 12.71 11.73 -15.70
CA ASP A 36 13.33 10.41 -15.80
C ASP A 36 14.62 10.30 -15.00
N ASP A 37 15.40 11.38 -14.91
CA ASP A 37 16.63 11.44 -14.12
C ASP A 37 16.33 11.29 -12.62
N GLU A 38 15.27 11.95 -12.13
CA GLU A 38 14.83 11.85 -10.73
C GLU A 38 14.41 10.43 -10.40
N MET A 39 13.57 9.81 -11.23
CA MET A 39 13.12 8.43 -11.03
C MET A 39 14.26 7.42 -11.20
N SER A 40 15.26 7.72 -12.03
CA SER A 40 16.44 6.84 -12.22
C SER A 40 17.46 6.94 -11.10
N ALA A 41 17.38 7.98 -10.27
CA ALA A 41 18.20 8.13 -9.07
C ALA A 41 17.64 7.34 -7.87
N TRP A 42 16.43 6.77 -7.98
CA TRP A 42 15.85 5.95 -6.93
C TRP A 42 16.67 4.66 -6.73
N PRO A 43 16.75 4.14 -5.50
CA PRO A 43 17.45 2.89 -5.20
C PRO A 43 16.81 1.66 -5.87
N VAL A 44 15.59 1.81 -6.37
CA VAL A 44 14.78 0.77 -7.01
C VAL A 44 14.37 1.21 -8.42
N GLY A 45 14.34 0.27 -9.36
CA GLY A 45 13.87 0.54 -10.72
C GLY A 45 12.38 0.85 -10.72
N VAL A 46 11.99 2.00 -11.30
CA VAL A 46 10.57 2.36 -11.48
C VAL A 46 10.04 1.77 -12.78
N PRO A 47 8.96 0.96 -12.77
CA PRO A 47 8.33 0.42 -13.98
C PRO A 47 7.87 1.53 -14.93
N GLU A 48 7.90 1.28 -16.24
CA GLU A 48 7.63 2.34 -17.24
C GLU A 48 6.21 2.89 -17.14
N GLU A 49 5.23 2.07 -16.81
CA GLU A 49 3.84 2.50 -16.58
C GLU A 49 3.72 3.43 -15.35
N VAL A 50 4.51 3.19 -14.30
CA VAL A 50 4.60 4.07 -13.14
C VAL A 50 5.34 5.36 -13.52
N ARG A 51 6.42 5.26 -14.31
CA ARG A 51 7.12 6.44 -14.85
C ARG A 51 6.20 7.31 -15.69
N ALA A 52 5.38 6.71 -16.55
CA ALA A 52 4.41 7.43 -17.37
C ALA A 52 3.41 8.22 -16.53
N PHE A 53 2.95 7.66 -15.40
CA PHE A 53 2.13 8.36 -14.43
C PHE A 53 2.90 9.52 -13.76
N LEU A 54 4.07 9.24 -13.19
CA LEU A 54 4.86 10.20 -12.40
C LEU A 54 5.40 11.37 -13.23
N ARG A 55 5.66 11.18 -14.54
CA ARG A 55 6.00 12.27 -15.48
C ARG A 55 4.93 13.35 -15.60
N ARG A 56 3.72 13.07 -15.13
CA ARG A 56 2.58 13.98 -15.22
C ARG A 56 2.06 14.38 -13.85
N ALA A 57 2.05 13.46 -12.90
CA ALA A 57 1.64 13.71 -11.51
C ALA A 57 2.54 12.94 -10.53
N GLY A 58 3.44 13.64 -9.84
CA GLY A 58 4.23 13.05 -8.76
C GLY A 58 3.46 12.85 -7.45
N GLY A 59 2.14 13.09 -7.47
CA GLY A 59 1.29 13.07 -6.28
C GLY A 59 0.03 13.91 -6.47
N PHE A 60 -0.79 14.02 -5.43
CA PHE A 60 -1.93 14.94 -5.39
C PHE A 60 -2.38 15.24 -3.95
N THR A 61 -3.07 16.36 -3.80
CA THR A 61 -3.64 16.83 -2.54
C THR A 61 -5.14 17.05 -2.70
N ILE A 62 -5.91 16.72 -1.66
CA ILE A 62 -7.38 16.84 -1.65
C ILE A 62 -7.83 17.77 -0.51
N GLY A 63 -8.79 18.64 -0.82
CA GLY A 63 -9.47 19.53 0.12
C GLY A 63 -8.52 20.56 0.76
N ASP A 64 -8.55 20.59 2.10
CA ASP A 64 -7.75 21.48 2.94
C ASP A 64 -6.29 21.05 3.10
N GLY A 65 -5.87 19.96 2.46
CA GLY A 65 -4.52 19.44 2.55
C GLY A 65 -4.30 18.39 3.65
N ARG A 66 -5.37 17.84 4.23
CA ARG A 66 -5.25 16.66 5.11
C ARG A 66 -4.82 15.40 4.38
N HIS A 67 -5.25 15.25 3.13
CA HIS A 67 -4.89 14.11 2.28
C HIS A 67 -3.83 14.54 1.28
N VAL A 68 -2.58 14.16 1.55
CA VAL A 68 -1.42 14.44 0.70
C VAL A 68 -0.79 13.12 0.29
N PHE A 69 -0.91 12.80 -0.98
CA PHE A 69 -0.23 11.66 -1.61
C PHE A 69 0.97 12.23 -2.35
N ASP A 70 2.17 12.11 -1.78
CA ASP A 70 3.42 12.57 -2.39
C ASP A 70 4.32 11.38 -2.71
N PHE A 71 4.40 11.05 -3.99
CA PHE A 71 5.17 9.92 -4.50
C PHE A 71 6.62 10.32 -4.84
N ASN A 72 6.97 11.60 -4.70
CA ASN A 72 8.24 12.20 -5.11
C ASN A 72 9.16 12.53 -3.91
N LEU A 73 8.90 11.99 -2.71
CA LEU A 73 9.77 12.24 -1.56
C LEU A 73 11.04 11.37 -1.68
N PRO A 74 12.24 11.97 -1.61
CA PRO A 74 13.50 11.22 -1.67
C PRO A 74 13.59 10.16 -0.57
N ASP A 75 13.00 10.43 0.59
CA ASP A 75 13.06 9.58 1.78
C ASP A 75 11.94 8.53 1.81
N ASN A 76 11.16 8.35 0.73
CA ASN A 76 10.11 7.31 0.65
C ASN A 76 10.66 5.86 0.74
N HIS A 77 11.98 5.68 0.72
CA HIS A 77 12.63 4.38 0.96
C HIS A 77 13.18 4.24 2.39
N LEU A 78 13.11 5.30 3.20
CA LEU A 78 13.57 5.30 4.58
C LEU A 78 12.36 5.13 5.49
N PRO A 79 12.44 4.26 6.51
CA PRO A 79 11.45 4.26 7.58
C PRO A 79 11.38 5.66 8.19
N VAL A 80 10.18 6.23 8.30
CA VAL A 80 9.99 7.54 8.94
C VAL A 80 10.30 7.38 10.43
N ALA A 81 11.19 8.21 10.97
CA ALA A 81 11.55 8.14 12.38
C ALA A 81 10.31 8.36 13.28
N ASN A 82 10.07 7.43 14.21
CA ASN A 82 8.88 7.32 15.08
C ASN A 82 7.63 6.70 14.44
N GLU A 83 7.68 6.28 13.18
CA GLU A 83 6.71 5.36 12.61
C GLU A 83 7.32 3.95 12.74
N TYR A 84 6.77 3.16 13.66
CA TYR A 84 7.23 1.81 13.93
C TYR A 84 7.14 0.94 12.66
N TRP A 85 7.92 -0.14 12.62
CA TRP A 85 7.93 -1.21 11.60
C TRP A 85 8.94 -1.08 10.45
N PRO A 86 10.25 -1.26 10.72
CA PRO A 86 11.18 -1.54 9.65
C PRO A 86 10.81 -2.89 9.02
N LEU A 87 10.37 -2.85 7.77
CA LEU A 87 10.57 -3.98 6.87
C LEU A 87 12.04 -4.39 7.03
N GLN A 88 12.28 -5.62 7.48
CA GLN A 88 13.61 -6.02 7.97
C GLN A 88 14.68 -5.92 6.87
N ASP A 89 14.22 -5.98 5.62
CA ASP A 89 15.00 -5.75 4.43
C ASP A 89 14.54 -4.44 3.77
N ALA A 90 15.19 -3.32 4.10
CA ALA A 90 14.95 -2.00 3.49
C ALA A 90 15.21 -1.96 1.96
N SER A 91 15.47 -3.10 1.33
CA SER A 91 15.68 -3.25 -0.11
C SER A 91 14.44 -3.66 -0.91
N ALA A 92 13.27 -3.77 -0.28
CA ALA A 92 12.08 -4.34 -0.93
C ALA A 92 10.77 -3.54 -0.76
N SER A 93 10.83 -2.22 -0.54
CA SER A 93 9.60 -1.42 -0.52
C SER A 93 9.78 0.05 -0.86
N TRP A 94 8.69 0.70 -1.23
CA TRP A 94 8.63 2.15 -1.42
C TRP A 94 7.36 2.73 -0.78
N ILE A 95 7.52 3.70 0.13
CA ILE A 95 6.42 4.42 0.76
C ILE A 95 5.67 5.22 -0.30
N LEU A 96 4.36 5.04 -0.33
CA LEU A 96 3.45 5.76 -1.22
C LEU A 96 2.72 6.88 -0.48
N HIS A 97 2.41 6.67 0.80
CA HIS A 97 1.71 7.64 1.64
C HIS A 97 1.85 7.23 3.11
N SER A 98 2.12 8.20 3.97
CA SER A 98 1.91 8.10 5.41
C SER A 98 0.96 9.21 5.82
N ASP A 99 -0.02 8.89 6.66
CA ASP A 99 -0.87 9.91 7.29
C ASP A 99 -0.16 10.62 8.46
N GLY A 100 1.10 10.23 8.75
CA GLY A 100 1.94 10.79 9.81
C GLY A 100 1.41 10.53 11.23
N SER A 101 0.35 9.73 11.34
CA SER A 101 -0.34 9.47 12.60
C SER A 101 -0.43 7.99 12.94
N ALA A 102 -0.65 7.12 11.94
CA ALA A 102 -0.64 5.69 12.17
C ALA A 102 -0.57 4.82 10.91
N THR A 103 -1.14 5.24 9.77
CA THR A 103 -1.24 4.37 8.59
C THR A 103 -0.19 4.73 7.55
N THR A 104 0.61 3.74 7.15
CA THR A 104 1.55 3.90 6.04
C THR A 104 1.31 2.86 4.95
N TYR A 105 1.28 3.32 3.71
CA TYR A 105 1.10 2.54 2.50
C TYR A 105 2.43 2.36 1.78
N TYR A 106 2.72 1.14 1.37
CA TYR A 106 3.95 0.78 0.68
C TYR A 106 3.65 -0.09 -0.52
N VAL A 107 4.44 0.05 -1.58
CA VAL A 107 4.54 -0.98 -2.62
C VAL A 107 5.63 -1.97 -2.23
N ASP A 108 5.32 -3.26 -2.34
CA ASP A 108 6.30 -4.35 -2.23
C ASP A 108 7.20 -4.35 -3.47
N ILE A 109 8.49 -4.55 -3.30
CA ILE A 109 9.47 -4.59 -4.38
C ILE A 109 10.25 -5.88 -4.25
N ASP A 110 10.17 -6.75 -5.24
CA ASP A 110 10.90 -8.01 -5.22
C ASP A 110 12.42 -7.73 -5.17
N PRO A 111 13.14 -8.19 -4.13
CA PRO A 111 14.54 -7.82 -3.93
C PRO A 111 15.49 -8.43 -4.97
N GLU A 112 15.08 -9.52 -5.64
CA GLU A 112 15.90 -10.18 -6.66
C GLU A 112 15.76 -9.52 -8.03
N SER A 113 14.53 -9.19 -8.44
CA SER A 113 14.21 -8.65 -9.76
C SER A 113 14.01 -7.13 -9.79
N GLY A 114 13.80 -6.50 -8.64
CA GLY A 114 13.39 -5.11 -8.53
C GLY A 114 11.96 -4.84 -9.01
N ALA A 115 11.16 -5.89 -9.26
CA ALA A 115 9.81 -5.74 -9.77
C ALA A 115 8.88 -5.18 -8.68
N TRP A 116 8.09 -4.16 -9.06
CA TRP A 116 7.05 -3.62 -8.19
C TRP A 116 5.88 -4.59 -8.13
N GLY A 117 5.44 -4.88 -6.91
CA GLY A 117 4.38 -5.82 -6.59
C GLY A 117 3.17 -5.15 -5.99
N ARG A 118 2.62 -5.80 -4.97
CA ARG A 118 1.34 -5.45 -4.35
C ARG A 118 1.49 -4.28 -3.40
N ILE A 119 0.37 -3.64 -3.08
CA ILE A 119 0.33 -2.53 -2.11
C ILE A 119 -0.15 -3.05 -0.76
N PHE A 120 0.61 -2.74 0.27
CA PHE A 120 0.27 -3.01 1.66
C PHE A 120 0.02 -1.71 2.42
N SER A 121 -0.82 -1.78 3.45
CA SER A 121 -0.89 -0.75 4.49
C SER A 121 -0.58 -1.36 5.85
N PHE A 122 0.23 -0.69 6.65
CA PHE A 122 0.52 -1.06 8.03
C PHE A 122 0.01 0.04 8.96
N TRP A 123 -0.46 -0.37 10.15
CA TRP A 123 -0.95 0.53 11.21
C TRP A 123 -0.02 0.50 12.42
N GLU A 124 -0.24 1.33 13.46
CA GLU A 124 0.62 1.41 14.67
C GLU A 124 0.70 0.13 15.50
N GLU A 125 -0.32 -0.71 15.44
CA GLU A 125 -0.33 -2.07 15.98
C GLU A 125 0.08 -3.05 14.87
N PRO A 126 0.43 -4.32 15.15
CA PRO A 126 0.81 -5.28 14.11
C PRO A 126 -0.40 -5.71 13.25
N TYR A 127 -1.04 -4.73 12.61
CA TYR A 127 -2.06 -4.87 11.60
C TYR A 127 -1.42 -4.58 10.26
N ALA A 128 -1.55 -5.55 9.37
CA ALA A 128 -1.20 -5.40 7.97
C ALA A 128 -2.44 -5.61 7.12
N ARG A 129 -2.53 -4.89 6.01
CA ARG A 129 -3.57 -5.12 5.00
C ARG A 129 -2.94 -5.16 3.63
N LEU A 130 -3.41 -6.10 2.82
CA LEU A 130 -3.16 -6.14 1.40
C LEU A 130 -4.26 -5.31 0.72
N VAL A 131 -3.92 -4.13 0.18
CA VAL A 131 -4.92 -3.15 -0.28
C VAL A 131 -5.12 -3.15 -1.78
N ALA A 132 -4.08 -3.38 -2.58
CA ALA A 132 -4.20 -3.37 -4.04
C ALA A 132 -3.18 -4.29 -4.73
N PRO A 133 -3.48 -4.77 -5.96
CA PRO A 133 -2.57 -5.62 -6.70
C PRO A 133 -1.32 -4.88 -7.24
N GLY A 134 -1.33 -3.55 -7.22
CA GLY A 134 -0.19 -2.73 -7.63
C GLY A 134 -0.49 -1.24 -7.58
N PHE A 135 0.54 -0.44 -7.84
CA PHE A 135 0.51 1.02 -7.72
C PHE A 135 -0.62 1.67 -8.51
N LEU A 136 -0.74 1.37 -9.81
CA LEU A 136 -1.74 2.01 -10.67
C LEU A 136 -3.18 1.61 -10.29
N SER A 137 -3.40 0.38 -9.85
CA SER A 137 -4.73 -0.03 -9.34
C SER A 137 -5.10 0.73 -8.07
N TRP A 138 -4.14 0.94 -7.16
CA TRP A 138 -4.36 1.72 -5.96
C TRP A 138 -4.63 3.20 -6.27
N VAL A 139 -3.79 3.83 -7.09
CA VAL A 139 -3.99 5.23 -7.51
C VAL A 139 -5.31 5.41 -8.27
N GLY A 140 -5.65 4.48 -9.18
CA GLY A 140 -6.93 4.51 -9.89
C GLY A 140 -8.13 4.46 -8.93
N ASN A 141 -8.05 3.65 -7.86
CA ASN A 141 -9.07 3.63 -6.81
C ASN A 141 -9.15 4.96 -6.05
N LEU A 142 -8.01 5.56 -5.68
CA LEU A 142 -7.99 6.89 -5.06
C LEU A 142 -8.62 7.96 -5.97
N VAL A 143 -8.31 7.95 -7.27
CA VAL A 143 -8.88 8.88 -8.25
C VAL A 143 -10.40 8.72 -8.35
N MET A 144 -10.91 7.49 -8.29
CA MET A 144 -12.36 7.24 -8.20
C MET A 144 -12.95 7.87 -6.94
N GLY A 145 -12.27 7.70 -5.79
CA GLY A 145 -12.67 8.34 -4.54
C GLY A 145 -12.68 9.86 -4.59
N VAL A 146 -11.71 10.48 -5.26
CA VAL A 146 -11.68 11.94 -5.47
C VAL A 146 -12.91 12.41 -6.24
N ASP A 147 -13.27 11.69 -7.31
CA ASP A 147 -14.46 12.01 -8.10
C ASP A 147 -15.75 11.88 -7.27
N SER A 148 -15.89 10.75 -6.54
CA SER A 148 -17.01 10.52 -5.61
C SER A 148 -17.10 11.62 -4.54
N ALA A 149 -15.98 12.04 -3.96
CA ALA A 149 -15.94 13.10 -2.96
C ALA A 149 -16.33 14.48 -3.53
N LEU A 150 -15.89 14.79 -4.74
CA LEU A 150 -16.27 16.03 -5.44
C LEU A 150 -17.77 16.04 -5.76
N GLU A 151 -18.35 14.92 -6.16
CA GLU A 151 -19.79 14.80 -6.41
C GLU A 151 -20.61 14.89 -5.11
N ALA A 152 -20.18 14.22 -4.05
CA ALA A 152 -20.78 14.35 -2.73
C ALA A 152 -20.76 15.83 -2.27
N ALA A 153 -19.61 16.50 -2.38
CA ALA A 153 -19.48 17.91 -2.03
C ALA A 153 -20.45 18.82 -2.82
N ARG A 154 -20.63 18.57 -4.12
CA ARG A 154 -21.58 19.32 -4.96
C ARG A 154 -23.03 19.08 -4.56
N SER A 155 -23.39 17.84 -4.23
CA SER A 155 -24.77 17.44 -3.96
C SER A 155 -25.23 17.75 -2.53
N THR A 156 -24.34 17.64 -1.54
CA THR A 156 -24.67 17.82 -0.11
C THR A 156 -24.15 19.12 0.49
N GLY A 157 -23.21 19.81 -0.18
CA GLY A 157 -22.52 20.98 0.37
C GLY A 157 -21.42 20.64 1.39
N THR A 158 -21.08 19.36 1.58
CA THR A 158 -19.98 18.93 2.44
C THR A 158 -18.63 19.35 1.83
N ALA A 159 -17.62 19.61 2.67
CA ALA A 159 -16.26 19.85 2.18
C ALA A 159 -15.65 18.58 1.54
N VAL A 160 -14.84 18.75 0.51
CA VAL A 160 -14.27 17.62 -0.28
C VAL A 160 -13.39 16.71 0.57
N GLY A 161 -12.56 17.26 1.47
CA GLY A 161 -11.68 16.48 2.35
C GLY A 161 -12.45 15.48 3.22
N PRO A 162 -13.43 15.91 4.04
CA PRO A 162 -14.30 15.03 4.79
C PRO A 162 -15.06 14.01 3.94
N ALA A 163 -15.57 14.42 2.76
CA ALA A 163 -16.26 13.50 1.85
C ALA A 163 -15.31 12.40 1.32
N PHE A 164 -14.05 12.76 1.05
CA PHE A 164 -13.02 11.80 0.65
C PHE A 164 -12.64 10.87 1.80
N SER A 165 -12.50 11.37 3.03
CA SER A 165 -12.27 10.51 4.21
C SER A 165 -13.40 9.49 4.40
N ASP A 166 -14.65 9.95 4.30
CA ASP A 166 -15.80 9.05 4.43
C ASP A 166 -15.79 7.97 3.35
N TRP A 167 -15.54 8.34 2.09
CA TRP A 167 -15.37 7.37 1.02
C TRP A 167 -14.20 6.40 1.29
N LEU A 168 -13.03 6.93 1.65
CA LEU A 168 -11.80 6.16 1.81
C LEU A 168 -11.94 5.07 2.89
N PHE A 169 -12.64 5.36 3.98
CA PHE A 169 -12.73 4.44 5.12
C PHE A 169 -14.04 3.66 5.20
N ASN A 170 -15.14 4.18 4.64
CA ASN A 170 -16.47 3.60 4.83
C ASN A 170 -17.14 3.11 3.53
N SER A 171 -16.60 3.42 2.34
CA SER A 171 -17.18 2.95 1.07
C SER A 171 -16.75 1.52 0.75
N ASP A 172 -17.69 0.68 0.32
CA ASP A 172 -17.42 -0.66 -0.23
C ASP A 172 -16.54 -0.63 -1.48
N ASP A 173 -16.48 0.50 -2.19
CA ASP A 173 -15.64 0.68 -3.37
C ASP A 173 -14.19 1.07 -3.03
N SER A 174 -13.91 1.47 -1.79
CA SER A 174 -12.57 1.87 -1.37
C SER A 174 -11.71 0.64 -1.08
N LEU A 175 -10.50 0.59 -1.66
CA LEU A 175 -9.47 -0.40 -1.34
C LEU A 175 -8.78 -0.14 0.00
N SER A 176 -9.03 1.01 0.63
CA SER A 176 -8.46 1.36 1.94
C SER A 176 -9.44 1.18 3.10
N ARG A 177 -10.68 0.74 2.81
CA ARG A 177 -11.67 0.43 3.85
C ARG A 177 -11.20 -0.72 4.74
N HIS A 178 -11.84 -0.85 5.90
CA HIS A 178 -11.61 -2.04 6.73
C HIS A 178 -12.06 -3.31 5.97
N PRO A 179 -11.17 -4.31 5.78
CA PRO A 179 -11.50 -5.49 4.99
C PRO A 179 -12.58 -6.35 5.65
N SER A 180 -13.43 -6.99 4.83
CA SER A 180 -14.30 -8.08 5.29
C SER A 180 -13.67 -9.46 5.10
N ALA A 181 -12.57 -9.53 4.34
CA ALA A 181 -11.79 -10.74 4.11
C ALA A 181 -10.50 -10.70 4.95
N GLY A 182 -10.10 -11.85 5.50
CA GLY A 182 -8.89 -12.00 6.29
C GLY A 182 -8.03 -13.16 5.78
N ALA A 183 -6.72 -13.03 5.95
CA ALA A 183 -5.74 -14.10 5.79
C ALA A 183 -5.15 -14.44 7.15
N GLU A 184 -5.57 -15.58 7.70
CA GLU A 184 -5.19 -16.03 9.04
C GLU A 184 -3.69 -16.30 9.13
N PRO A 185 -2.96 -15.66 10.08
CA PRO A 185 -1.55 -15.94 10.29
C PRO A 185 -1.34 -17.35 10.85
N LEU A 186 -0.41 -18.11 10.25
CA LEU A 186 0.02 -19.41 10.73
C LEU A 186 1.33 -19.29 11.52
N PRO A 187 1.43 -19.88 12.73
CA PRO A 187 2.70 -20.01 13.42
C PRO A 187 3.71 -20.77 12.55
N VAL A 188 4.95 -20.26 12.42
CA VAL A 188 5.97 -20.85 11.56
C VAL A 188 6.24 -22.34 11.85
N PRO A 189 6.30 -22.83 13.11
CA PRO A 189 6.47 -24.25 13.39
C PRO A 189 5.37 -25.14 12.77
N VAL A 190 4.13 -24.62 12.71
CA VAL A 190 3.01 -25.31 12.04
C VAL A 190 3.19 -25.24 10.53
N ALA A 191 3.48 -24.05 9.99
CA ALA A 191 3.65 -23.81 8.56
C ALA A 191 4.77 -24.67 7.93
N ARG A 192 5.87 -24.94 8.65
CA ARG A 192 6.95 -25.83 8.18
C ARG A 192 6.51 -27.27 7.94
N THR A 193 5.45 -27.70 8.61
CA THR A 193 4.86 -29.04 8.45
C THR A 193 3.66 -29.05 7.51
N SER A 194 3.38 -27.94 6.84
CA SER A 194 2.30 -27.83 5.87
C SER A 194 2.47 -28.84 4.74
N GLY A 195 1.34 -29.36 4.23
CA GLY A 195 1.32 -30.14 2.99
C GLY A 195 1.51 -29.29 1.74
N ASP A 196 1.42 -27.97 1.86
CA ASP A 196 1.73 -27.02 0.80
C ASP A 196 3.23 -26.72 0.79
N THR A 197 3.90 -27.07 -0.31
CA THR A 197 5.36 -26.98 -0.44
C THR A 197 5.86 -25.54 -0.38
N GLU A 198 5.15 -24.57 -0.96
CA GLU A 198 5.58 -23.17 -0.95
C GLU A 198 5.49 -22.59 0.47
N ILE A 199 4.43 -22.91 1.22
CA ILE A 199 4.30 -22.52 2.64
C ILE A 199 5.45 -23.10 3.45
N ALA A 200 5.75 -24.39 3.29
CA ALA A 200 6.80 -25.06 4.04
C ALA A 200 8.20 -24.48 3.72
N GLU A 201 8.47 -24.17 2.46
CA GLU A 201 9.72 -23.56 1.99
C GLU A 201 9.93 -22.15 2.56
N VAL A 202 8.90 -21.29 2.53
CA VAL A 202 8.97 -19.95 3.14
C VAL A 202 9.16 -20.06 4.65
N ALA A 203 8.37 -20.91 5.32
CA ALA A 203 8.44 -21.10 6.77
C ALA A 203 9.79 -21.66 7.23
N ALA A 204 10.50 -22.42 6.40
CA ALA A 204 11.85 -22.92 6.71
C ALA A 204 12.91 -21.81 6.82
N ARG A 205 12.64 -20.62 6.27
CA ARG A 205 13.55 -19.45 6.29
C ARG A 205 13.30 -18.50 7.46
N LEU A 206 12.20 -18.70 8.19
CA LEU A 206 11.73 -17.81 9.25
C LEU A 206 12.09 -18.39 10.64
N PRO A 207 12.22 -17.56 11.69
CA PRO A 207 12.43 -18.03 13.05
C PRO A 207 11.16 -18.67 13.64
N ASP A 208 11.29 -19.39 14.75
CA ASP A 208 10.20 -20.19 15.35
C ASP A 208 9.06 -19.35 15.95
N ASP A 209 9.35 -18.11 16.33
CA ASP A 209 8.42 -17.14 16.92
C ASP A 209 7.73 -16.24 15.87
N ALA A 210 8.03 -16.43 14.59
CA ALA A 210 7.37 -15.72 13.51
C ALA A 210 6.01 -16.33 13.14
N PHE A 211 5.20 -15.51 12.48
CA PHE A 211 3.91 -15.88 11.90
C PHE A 211 3.92 -15.61 10.40
N LEU A 212 3.27 -16.47 9.63
CA LEU A 212 3.23 -16.44 8.17
C LEU A 212 1.78 -16.42 7.68
N ALA A 213 1.43 -15.44 6.85
CA ALA A 213 0.15 -15.38 6.16
C ALA A 213 0.31 -15.74 4.68
N ASP A 214 -0.57 -16.62 4.17
CA ASP A 214 -0.68 -16.96 2.75
C ASP A 214 -1.65 -16.02 2.04
N LEU A 215 -1.12 -15.24 1.09
CA LEU A 215 -1.85 -14.22 0.34
C LEU A 215 -2.05 -14.59 -1.14
N ARG A 216 -1.72 -15.82 -1.55
CA ARG A 216 -1.84 -16.24 -2.96
C ARG A 216 -3.28 -16.23 -3.46
N ALA A 217 -4.24 -16.50 -2.56
CA ALA A 217 -5.67 -16.51 -2.86
C ALA A 217 -6.43 -15.29 -2.30
N ALA A 218 -5.72 -14.29 -1.76
CA ALA A 218 -6.34 -13.13 -1.15
C ALA A 218 -7.09 -12.26 -2.18
N VAL A 219 -8.20 -11.66 -1.74
CA VAL A 219 -8.94 -10.64 -2.49
C VAL A 219 -8.57 -9.25 -1.98
N TYR A 220 -8.96 -8.18 -2.67
CA TYR A 220 -8.61 -6.83 -2.24
C TYR A 220 -9.83 -6.06 -1.70
N PRO A 221 -9.69 -5.34 -0.57
CA PRO A 221 -8.60 -5.47 0.39
C PRO A 221 -8.73 -6.76 1.24
N THR A 222 -7.61 -7.26 1.78
CA THR A 222 -7.57 -8.38 2.75
C THR A 222 -6.79 -7.94 4.00
N GLU A 223 -7.35 -8.24 5.17
CA GLU A 223 -6.67 -8.04 6.45
C GLU A 223 -5.74 -9.20 6.78
N VAL A 224 -4.62 -8.91 7.45
CA VAL A 224 -3.72 -9.89 8.03
C VAL A 224 -3.59 -9.57 9.53
N PRO A 225 -4.39 -10.21 10.39
CA PRO A 225 -4.55 -9.82 11.80
C PRO A 225 -3.41 -10.35 12.67
N PHE A 226 -2.16 -9.91 12.44
CA PHE A 226 -1.05 -10.34 13.31
C PHE A 226 -1.23 -9.88 14.77
N ALA A 227 -1.95 -8.79 15.02
CA ALA A 227 -2.31 -8.32 16.34
C ALA A 227 -3.14 -9.31 17.18
N ASP A 228 -3.83 -10.26 16.54
CA ASP A 228 -4.59 -11.28 17.26
C ASP A 228 -3.71 -12.42 17.78
N VAL A 229 -2.50 -12.56 17.23
CA VAL A 229 -1.59 -13.69 17.51
C VAL A 229 -0.25 -13.26 18.10
N LEU A 230 0.13 -12.00 17.94
CA LEU A 230 1.33 -11.41 18.52
C LEU A 230 1.00 -10.66 19.82
N PRO A 231 1.93 -10.62 20.80
CA PRO A 231 1.69 -9.88 22.03
C PRO A 231 1.57 -8.38 21.78
N ILE A 232 0.62 -7.74 22.47
CA ILE A 232 0.39 -6.29 22.38
C ILE A 232 1.61 -5.54 22.91
N GLY A 233 2.05 -4.53 22.15
CA GLY A 233 3.16 -3.65 22.53
C GLY A 233 4.54 -4.15 22.11
N GLU A 234 4.63 -5.34 21.53
CA GLU A 234 5.89 -5.86 20.99
C GLU A 234 6.25 -5.23 19.66
N THR A 235 7.56 -5.07 19.43
CA THR A 235 8.04 -4.59 18.14
C THR A 235 8.12 -5.77 17.14
N VAL A 236 7.69 -5.57 15.90
CA VAL A 236 7.65 -6.59 14.85
C VAL A 236 8.35 -6.06 13.61
N THR A 237 8.91 -6.97 12.83
CA THR A 237 9.43 -6.71 11.50
C THR A 237 8.66 -7.54 10.51
N TYR A 238 8.38 -6.95 9.35
CA TYR A 238 7.68 -7.64 8.27
C TYR A 238 8.66 -8.12 7.20
N SER A 239 8.32 -9.23 6.56
CA SER A 239 9.05 -9.77 5.41
C SER A 239 8.08 -10.33 4.38
N HIS A 240 8.32 -10.03 3.11
CA HIS A 240 7.52 -10.53 2.00
C HIS A 240 8.25 -11.64 1.27
N PHE A 241 7.49 -12.58 0.71
CA PHE A 241 8.03 -13.66 -0.12
C PHE A 241 7.21 -13.85 -1.37
N HIS A 242 7.89 -14.26 -2.45
CA HIS A 242 7.28 -14.62 -3.74
C HIS A 242 6.37 -13.51 -4.30
N GLY A 243 6.89 -12.28 -4.41
CA GLY A 243 6.16 -11.13 -4.95
C GLY A 243 4.90 -10.78 -4.15
N GLY A 244 5.02 -10.78 -2.82
CA GLY A 244 3.90 -10.53 -1.91
C GLY A 244 2.87 -11.66 -1.84
N GLY A 245 3.22 -12.86 -2.30
CA GLY A 245 2.40 -14.07 -2.15
C GLY A 245 2.31 -14.55 -0.70
N PHE A 246 3.31 -14.21 0.12
CA PHE A 246 3.30 -14.42 1.55
C PHE A 246 3.81 -13.19 2.30
N LEU A 247 3.26 -12.98 3.49
CA LEU A 247 3.68 -11.94 4.42
C LEU A 247 4.02 -12.61 5.75
N ALA A 248 5.19 -12.34 6.30
CA ALA A 248 5.61 -12.80 7.61
C ALA A 248 5.76 -11.63 8.57
N ALA A 249 5.43 -11.87 9.84
CA ALA A 249 5.71 -10.98 10.96
C ALA A 249 6.65 -11.70 11.94
N THR A 250 7.74 -11.04 12.31
CA THR A 250 8.77 -11.57 13.22
C THR A 250 8.96 -10.62 14.38
N LEU A 251 8.94 -11.13 15.61
CA LEU A 251 9.22 -10.34 16.80
C LEU A 251 10.66 -9.79 16.75
N VAL A 252 10.84 -8.53 17.09
CA VAL A 252 12.16 -7.92 17.29
C VAL A 252 12.56 -8.21 18.74
N PRO A 253 13.67 -8.91 18.99
CA PRO A 253 14.13 -9.14 20.37
C PRO A 253 14.37 -7.82 21.09
N ASP A 254 13.96 -7.73 22.36
CA ASP A 254 14.38 -6.64 23.25
C ASP A 254 15.91 -6.52 23.23
N LEU A 255 16.41 -5.34 22.83
CA LEU A 255 17.84 -5.00 22.79
C LEU A 255 18.41 -4.68 24.18
#